data_AF-A0A286S6N5-F1
#
_entry.id   AF-A0A286S6N5-F1
#
_cell.length_a   1.000
_cell.length_b   1.000
_cell.length_c   1.000
_cell.angle_alpha   90.00
_cell.angle_beta   90.00
_cell.angle_gamma   90.00
#
_symmetry.space_group_name_H-M   'P 1'
#
loop_
_entity.id
_entity.type
_entity.pdbx_description
1 polymer ?
#
loop_
_entity_poly.entity_id
_entity_poly.type
_entity_poly.pdbx_seq_one_letter_code
_entity_poly.pdbx_strand_id
1 'polypeptide(L)' 'QAVCAPSRVSFLTGRRPDTTRLYDFNSYWRVHAGNFSTIPQYFKENGYVTMSVVKVFHP' A
#
# COMPACT_ATOMS: atom_id res chain seq x y z
N GLN A 1 8.79 14.40 -5.84
CA GLN A 1 9.55 13.25 -6.37
C GLN A 1 8.60 12.20 -6.89
N ALA A 2 8.96 11.49 -7.96
CA ALA A 2 8.23 10.32 -8.45
C ALA A 2 9.02 9.05 -8.07
N VAL A 3 8.59 8.34 -7.02
CA VAL A 3 9.31 7.19 -6.44
C VAL A 3 8.35 6.03 -6.18
N CYS A 4 8.83 4.81 -6.36
CA CYS A 4 7.95 3.65 -6.49
C CYS A 4 7.24 3.23 -5.20
N ALA A 5 7.87 3.27 -4.01
CA ALA A 5 7.20 2.86 -2.77
C ALA A 5 6.06 3.81 -2.37
N PRO A 6 6.27 5.14 -2.33
CA PRO A 6 5.18 6.09 -2.07
C PRO A 6 4.02 5.96 -3.05
N SER A 7 4.30 5.85 -4.35
CA SER A 7 3.26 5.71 -5.37
C SER A 7 2.49 4.40 -5.25
N ARG A 8 3.16 3.28 -5.01
CA ARG A 8 2.52 1.96 -4.89
C ARG A 8 1.68 1.85 -3.63
N VAL A 9 2.21 2.28 -2.49
CA VAL A 9 1.46 2.28 -1.22
C VAL A 9 0.27 3.22 -1.30
N SER A 10 0.44 4.40 -1.89
CA SER A 10 -0.66 5.35 -2.13
C SER A 10 -1.79 4.71 -2.93
N PHE A 11 -1.49 4.13 -4.09
CA PHE A 11 -2.49 3.51 -4.94
C PHE A 11 -3.16 2.29 -4.28
N LEU A 12 -2.37 1.38 -3.72
CA LEU A 12 -2.89 0.12 -3.16
C LEU A 12 -3.69 0.31 -1.87
N THR A 13 -3.49 1.42 -1.14
CA THR A 13 -4.30 1.78 0.05
C THR A 13 -5.42 2.78 -0.26
N GLY A 14 -5.47 3.33 -1.48
CA GLY A 14 -6.42 4.36 -1.87
C GLY A 14 -6.21 5.71 -1.17
N ARG A 15 -5.01 5.99 -0.66
CA ARG A 15 -4.68 7.20 0.12
C ARG A 15 -3.59 8.02 -0.55
N ARG A 16 -3.62 9.34 -0.41
CA ARG A 16 -2.54 10.21 -0.91
C ARG A 16 -1.26 10.00 -0.10
N PRO A 17 -0.06 10.27 -0.67
CA PRO A 17 1.21 10.19 0.06
C PRO A 17 1.21 10.97 1.38
N ASP A 18 0.51 12.10 1.43
CA ASP A 18 0.39 12.91 2.65
C ASP A 18 -0.40 12.24 3.77
N THR A 19 -1.30 11.33 3.41
CA THR A 19 -2.06 10.52 4.38
C THR A 19 -1.29 9.27 4.78
N THR A 20 -0.57 8.64 3.86
CA THR A 20 0.28 7.47 4.18
C THR A 20 1.56 7.88 4.89
N ARG A 21 1.91 9.18 4.82
CA ARG A 21 3.15 9.78 5.35
C ARG A 21 4.40 9.01 4.91
N LEU A 22 4.34 8.41 3.72
CA LEU A 22 5.41 7.63 3.14
C LEU A 22 6.00 8.43 1.98
N TYR A 23 7.18 9.02 2.19
CA TYR A 23 7.91 9.79 1.18
C TYR A 23 9.17 9.07 0.69
N ASP A 24 9.61 8.06 1.44
CA ASP A 24 10.74 7.18 1.15
C ASP A 24 10.31 5.70 1.16
N PHE A 25 11.20 4.78 1.54
CA PHE A 25 10.95 3.33 1.58
C PHE A 25 11.12 2.74 2.99
N ASN A 26 11.37 3.57 4.01
CA ASN A 26 11.85 3.08 5.31
C ASN A 26 10.73 2.90 6.35
N SER A 27 9.48 3.16 5.97
CA SER A 27 8.34 3.17 6.89
C SER A 27 7.23 2.24 6.44
N TYR A 28 6.68 1.48 7.38
CA TYR A 28 5.48 0.67 7.14
C TYR A 28 4.22 1.46 7.50
N TRP A 29 3.33 1.69 6.52
CA TRP A 29 2.20 2.61 6.69
C TRP A 29 1.23 2.22 7.81
N ARG A 30 1.07 0.92 8.11
CA ARG A 30 0.15 0.47 9.18
C ARG A 30 0.63 0.86 10.57
N VAL A 31 1.94 1.04 10.75
CA VAL A 31 2.55 1.48 12.01
C VAL A 31 2.70 3.00 12.01
N HIS A 32 3.19 3.57 10.92
CA HIS A 32 3.56 4.98 10.85
C HIS A 32 2.38 5.95 10.66
N ALA A 33 1.31 5.51 9.99
CA ALA A 33 0.18 6.38 9.65
C ALA A 33 -1.15 5.83 10.19
N GLY A 34 -1.51 4.60 9.82
CA GLY A 34 -2.75 3.99 10.26
C GLY A 34 -3.02 2.67 9.55
N ASN A 35 -3.86 1.83 10.16
CA ASN A 35 -4.16 0.48 9.69
C ASN A 35 -5.07 0.48 8.44
N PHE A 36 -4.57 1.02 7.33
CA PHE A 36 -5.31 1.17 6.09
C PHE A 36 -5.39 -0.17 5.34
N SER A 37 -6.62 -0.57 5.00
CA SER A 37 -6.87 -1.73 4.14
C SER A 37 -6.33 -1.49 2.74
N THR A 38 -5.85 -2.56 2.11
CA THR A 38 -5.37 -2.52 0.73
C THR A 38 -6.43 -3.08 -0.22
N ILE A 39 -6.33 -2.75 -1.51
CA ILE A 39 -7.18 -3.35 -2.56
C ILE A 39 -7.20 -4.88 -2.46
N PRO A 40 -6.06 -5.61 -2.46
CA PRO A 40 -6.09 -7.07 -2.34
C PRO A 40 -6.66 -7.56 -0.99
N GLN A 41 -6.45 -6.83 0.11
CA GLN A 41 -7.07 -7.21 1.39
C GLN A 41 -8.60 -7.15 1.28
N TYR A 42 -9.14 -6.08 0.70
CA TYR A 42 -10.59 -5.92 0.52
C TYR A 42 -11.18 -7.04 -0.36
N PHE A 43 -10.54 -7.38 -1.48
CA PHE A 43 -10.98 -8.49 -2.32
C PHE A 43 -10.95 -9.83 -1.56
N LYS A 44 -9.88 -10.08 -0.80
CA LYS A 44 -9.76 -11.31 0.00
C LYS A 44 -10.85 -11.44 1.05
N GLU A 45 -11.18 -10.35 1.74
CA GLU A 45 -12.25 -10.31 2.75
C GLU A 45 -13.65 -10.55 2.15
N ASN A 46 -13.82 -10.29 0.84
CA ASN A 46 -15.05 -10.53 0.09
C ASN A 46 -15.04 -11.87 -0.68
N GLY A 47 -14.19 -12.82 -0.30
CA GLY A 47 -14.19 -14.19 -0.83
C GLY A 47 -13.41 -14.40 -2.14
N TYR A 48 -12.66 -13.40 -2.62
CA TYR A 48 -11.79 -13.57 -3.79
C TYR A 48 -10.44 -14.17 -3.41
N VAL A 49 -9.91 -15.01 -4.29
CA VAL A 49 -8.51 -15.46 -4.20
C VAL A 49 -7.61 -14.35 -4.72
N THR A 50 -6.79 -13.78 -3.83
CA THR A 50 -5.84 -12.73 -4.19
C THR A 50 -4.42 -13.27 -4.24
N MET A 51 -3.76 -13.13 -5.39
CA MET A 51 -2.37 -13.55 -5.61
C MET A 51 -1.50 -12.34 -5.97
N SER A 52 -0.26 -12.32 -5.50
CA SER A 52 0.73 -11.30 -5.85
C SER A 52 1.87 -11.96 -6.61
N VAL A 53 2.18 -11.47 -7.80
CA VAL A 53 3.25 -12.00 -8.66
C VAL A 53 4.18 -10.84 -9.06
N VAL A 54 5.49 -11.05 -8.93
CA VAL A 54 6.54 -10.01 -9.14
C VAL A 54 6.38 -8.81 -8.17
N LYS A 55 6.61 -7.58 -8.62
CA LYS A 55 6.76 -6.38 -7.80
C LYS A 55 5.46 -5.58 -7.77
N VAL A 56 4.55 -5.99 -6.89
CA VAL A 56 3.29 -5.28 -6.61
C VAL A 56 3.54 -4.24 -5.52
N PHE A 57 3.98 -4.67 -4.34
CA PHE A 57 4.50 -3.80 -3.28
C PHE A 57 6.00 -3.56 -3.45
N HIS A 58 6.48 -2.45 -2.88
CA HIS A 58 7.91 -2.21 -2.72
C HIS A 58 8.39 -2.94 -1.44
N PRO A 59 9.60 -3.53 -1.43
CA PRO A 59 10.19 -4.18 -0.25
C PRO A 59 10.29 -3.24 0.95
#